data_AF-A0AA88XX11-F1
#
_entry.id   AF-A0AA88XX11-F1
#
_cell.length_a   1.000
_cell.length_b   1.000
_cell.length_c   1.000
_cell.angle_alpha   90.00
_cell.angle_beta   90.00
_cell.angle_gamma   90.00
#
_symmetry.space_group_name_H-M   'P 1'
#
loop_
_entity.id
_entity.type
_entity.pdbx_description
1 polymer ?
#
loop_
_entity_poly.entity_id
_entity_poly.type
_entity_poly.pdbx_seq_one_letter_code
_entity_poly.pdbx_strand_id
1 'polypeptide(L)'
;MALEMGYVMDCIHEVWNFPQTSRTLFRGYIDTFLKIKQEASGYPPGCDSVEQKIEFVQEVFRREGIRLEDVEKNPVLRTIAKMFLNCLWGKFGQRQQLTQNRYLSDRGELLELIQDDTKKVMHLELIQNKENDELDLILANYTETDDFVPPCHFGNVVIACYTTALARLELYDALRRLDDRVLYIDTDSIIYVHEDYKWSPPILDSLGCWTDELGGKKITTFVSGGLKNYAYQLDDGSTVCKVKGMTLDYKTNQIINFETMKNMVLSQTDDGKVTVTYPSKNVRGKDHRLFSKDMTKDYHIVYDKRQILKNLNTLPYGF
;
A
#
# COMPACT_ATOMS: atom_id res chain seq x y z
N MET A 1 21.87 11.01 8.40
CA MET A 1 21.89 10.42 7.05
C MET A 1 22.19 11.38 5.90
N ALA A 2 21.31 12.30 5.46
CA ALA A 2 21.64 13.15 4.30
C ALA A 2 22.93 13.97 4.52
N LEU A 3 23.09 14.60 5.69
CA LEU A 3 24.33 15.29 6.05
C LEU A 3 25.56 14.36 6.09
N GLU A 4 25.38 13.12 6.56
CA GLU A 4 26.46 12.11 6.58
C GLU A 4 26.86 11.66 5.17
N MET A 5 25.96 11.80 4.20
CA MET A 5 26.21 11.56 2.77
C MET A 5 26.79 12.79 2.06
N GLY A 6 27.15 13.85 2.80
CA GLY A 6 27.81 15.04 2.24
C GLY A 6 26.87 16.11 1.68
N TYR A 7 25.55 15.97 1.87
CA TYR A 7 24.61 17.02 1.49
C TYR A 7 24.76 18.23 2.43
N VAL A 8 24.62 19.45 1.87
CA VAL A 8 24.69 20.71 2.62
C VAL A 8 23.29 21.24 2.86
N MET A 9 23.03 21.66 4.10
CA MET A 9 21.78 22.31 4.47
C MET A 9 21.87 23.80 4.15
N ASP A 10 20.99 24.28 3.28
CA ASP A 10 20.97 25.67 2.84
C ASP A 10 20.23 26.59 3.84
N CYS A 11 19.01 26.20 4.22
CA CYS A 11 18.20 26.96 5.17
C CYS A 11 17.33 26.05 6.06
N ILE A 12 16.99 26.56 7.25
CA ILE A 12 16.04 25.95 8.19
C ILE A 12 14.90 26.93 8.38
N HIS A 13 13.67 26.52 8.04
CA HIS A 13 12.48 27.35 8.22
C HIS A 13 11.82 27.14 9.59
N GLU A 14 11.76 25.90 10.05
CA GLU A 14 11.07 25.53 11.28
C GLU A 14 11.65 24.23 11.85
N VAL A 15 11.73 24.14 13.18
CA VAL A 15 12.20 22.95 13.89
C VAL A 15 11.24 22.60 15.00
N TRP A 16 10.66 21.39 14.92
CA TRP A 16 9.88 20.82 16.00
C TRP A 16 10.77 19.84 16.77
N ASN A 17 11.16 20.22 17.99
CA ASN A 17 12.07 19.42 18.80
C ASN A 17 11.31 18.64 19.89
N PHE A 18 11.54 17.33 19.94
CA PHE A 18 10.92 16.41 20.90
C PHE A 18 12.03 15.73 21.74
N PRO A 19 12.47 16.34 22.86
CA PRO A 19 13.59 15.82 23.64
C PRO A 19 13.28 14.51 24.37
N GLN A 20 12.00 14.25 24.64
CA GLN A 20 11.55 13.02 25.28
C GLN A 20 11.20 11.98 24.22
N THR A 21 11.70 10.76 24.39
CA THR A 21 11.41 9.63 23.50
C THR A 21 10.96 8.43 24.32
N SER A 22 10.18 7.54 23.69
CA SER A 22 9.74 6.29 24.30
C SER A 22 9.93 5.13 23.33
N ARG A 23 10.39 3.99 23.86
CA ARG A 23 10.49 2.71 23.13
C ARG A 23 9.40 1.72 23.53
N THR A 24 8.50 2.11 24.42
CA THR A 24 7.49 1.23 25.04
C THR A 24 6.06 1.64 24.78
N LEU A 25 5.83 2.87 24.30
CA LEU A 25 4.50 3.46 24.10
C LEU A 25 3.54 2.54 23.32
N PHE A 26 4.03 1.92 22.24
CA PHE A 26 3.24 1.02 21.40
C PHE A 26 3.52 -0.47 21.62
N ARG A 27 4.45 -0.81 22.52
CA ARG A 27 4.92 -2.18 22.71
C ARG A 27 3.75 -3.12 23.04
N GLY A 28 2.93 -2.78 24.03
CA GLY A 28 1.79 -3.62 24.42
C GLY A 28 0.80 -3.87 23.27
N TYR A 29 0.53 -2.86 22.44
CA TYR A 29 -0.33 -3.01 21.26
C TYR A 29 0.29 -3.93 20.22
N ILE A 30 1.56 -3.68 19.85
CA ILE A 30 2.27 -4.45 18.85
C ILE A 30 2.43 -5.90 19.31
N ASP A 31 2.87 -6.13 20.54
CA ASP A 31 3.06 -7.47 21.12
C ASP A 31 1.74 -8.27 21.12
N THR A 32 0.63 -7.62 21.47
CA THR A 32 -0.70 -8.26 21.49
C THR A 32 -1.10 -8.75 20.10
N PHE A 33 -1.07 -7.88 19.09
CA PHE A 33 -1.50 -8.28 17.75
C PHE A 33 -0.45 -9.12 17.01
N LEU A 34 0.83 -8.99 17.36
CA LEU A 34 1.89 -9.86 16.86
C LEU A 34 1.74 -11.28 17.41
N LYS A 35 1.45 -11.44 18.72
CA LYS A 35 1.09 -12.72 19.34
C LYS A 35 -0.06 -13.39 18.59
N ILE A 36 -1.20 -12.71 18.48
CA ILE A 36 -2.39 -13.23 17.81
C ILE A 36 -2.09 -13.61 16.35
N LYS A 37 -1.33 -12.79 15.63
CA LYS A 37 -0.93 -13.07 14.24
C LYS A 37 -0.07 -14.33 14.14
N GLN A 38 0.88 -14.51 15.04
CA GLN A 38 1.79 -15.66 15.04
C GLN A 38 1.04 -16.95 15.42
N GLU A 39 0.25 -16.92 16.49
CA GLU A 39 -0.62 -18.03 16.91
C GLU A 39 -1.53 -18.47 15.77
N ALA A 40 -2.24 -17.51 15.16
CA ALA A 40 -3.15 -17.75 14.04
C ALA A 40 -2.45 -18.16 12.74
N SER A 41 -1.13 -18.00 12.61
CA SER A 41 -0.38 -18.50 11.45
C SER A 41 -0.19 -20.01 11.51
N GLY A 42 -0.29 -20.60 12.72
CA GLY A 42 -0.01 -22.00 12.98
C GLY A 42 1.49 -22.31 12.97
N TYR A 43 1.83 -23.57 13.23
CA TYR A 43 3.21 -24.04 13.19
C TYR A 43 3.75 -24.07 11.74
N PRO A 44 5.07 -23.83 11.56
CA PRO A 44 5.69 -23.94 10.25
C PRO A 44 5.62 -25.38 9.72
N PRO A 45 5.67 -25.57 8.38
CA PRO A 45 5.72 -26.91 7.78
C PRO A 45 6.89 -27.74 8.33
N GLY A 46 6.62 -29.00 8.71
CA GLY A 46 7.62 -29.91 9.29
C GLY A 46 7.77 -29.84 10.81
N CYS A 47 6.96 -29.02 11.49
CA CYS A 47 6.88 -28.93 12.95
C CYS A 47 5.73 -29.79 13.49
N ASP A 48 5.87 -31.11 13.40
CA ASP A 48 4.80 -32.07 13.71
C ASP A 48 4.93 -32.67 15.13
N SER A 49 6.16 -32.84 15.61
CA SER A 49 6.46 -33.39 16.94
C SER A 49 6.23 -32.38 18.07
N VAL A 50 6.03 -32.89 19.29
CA VAL A 50 5.84 -32.05 20.48
C VAL A 50 7.11 -31.24 20.77
N GLU A 51 8.28 -31.85 20.59
CA GLU A 51 9.59 -31.23 20.81
C GLU A 51 9.81 -30.05 19.86
N GLN A 52 9.49 -30.22 18.58
CA GLN A 52 9.60 -29.14 17.58
C GLN A 52 8.67 -27.98 17.90
N LYS A 53 7.45 -28.26 18.36
CA LYS A 53 6.48 -27.22 18.76
C LYS A 53 6.98 -26.44 19.97
N ILE A 54 7.56 -27.13 20.96
CA ILE A 54 8.18 -26.49 22.13
C ILE A 54 9.35 -25.61 21.70
N GLU A 55 10.25 -26.11 20.86
CA GLU A 55 11.40 -25.34 20.37
C GLU A 55 10.94 -24.11 19.58
N PHE A 56 9.91 -24.24 18.73
CA PHE A 56 9.32 -23.11 18.00
C PHE A 56 8.82 -22.01 18.95
N VAL A 57 8.05 -22.37 19.98
CA VAL A 57 7.53 -21.40 20.95
C VAL A 57 8.67 -20.75 21.75
N GLN A 58 9.69 -21.52 22.14
CA GLN A 58 10.87 -20.99 22.83
C GLN A 58 11.65 -20.02 21.93
N GLU A 59 11.81 -20.34 20.66
CA GLU A 59 12.54 -19.50 19.72
C GLU A 59 11.82 -18.18 19.44
N VAL A 60 10.51 -18.22 19.26
CA VAL A 60 9.68 -17.02 19.18
C VAL A 60 9.83 -16.17 20.44
N PHE A 61 9.79 -16.78 21.63
CA PHE A 61 9.98 -16.05 22.88
C PHE A 61 11.37 -15.44 23.00
N ARG A 62 12.43 -16.16 22.61
CA ARG A 62 13.81 -15.64 22.60
C ARG A 62 13.96 -14.42 21.68
N ARG A 63 13.32 -14.45 20.52
CA ARG A 63 13.49 -13.44 19.47
C ARG A 63 12.61 -12.21 19.66
N GLU A 64 11.34 -12.43 19.95
CA GLU A 64 10.32 -11.38 20.00
C GLU A 64 9.94 -10.99 21.44
N GLY A 65 10.31 -11.80 22.44
CA GLY A 65 9.88 -11.62 23.83
C GLY A 65 8.40 -11.96 24.06
N ILE A 66 7.74 -12.59 23.09
CA ILE A 66 6.31 -12.92 23.09
C ILE A 66 6.14 -14.40 23.36
N ARG A 67 5.30 -14.75 24.35
CA ARG A 67 4.96 -16.14 24.64
C ARG A 67 3.69 -16.53 23.88
N LEU A 68 3.81 -17.53 23.03
CA LEU A 68 2.68 -18.15 22.34
C LEU A 68 2.02 -19.19 23.26
N GLU A 69 0.70 -19.26 23.23
CA GLU A 69 -0.12 -20.17 24.02
C GLU A 69 -0.93 -21.10 23.11
N ASP A 70 -1.76 -20.52 22.24
CA ASP A 70 -2.72 -21.27 21.42
C ASP A 70 -2.37 -21.18 19.93
N VAL A 71 -1.33 -21.91 19.50
CA VAL A 71 -0.88 -21.92 18.10
C VAL A 71 -1.78 -22.85 17.27
N GLU A 72 -2.73 -22.24 16.56
CA GLU A 72 -3.64 -22.90 15.63
C GLU A 72 -3.81 -22.10 14.34
N LYS A 73 -3.74 -22.77 13.20
CA LYS A 73 -3.89 -22.10 11.90
C LYS A 73 -5.30 -21.54 11.73
N ASN A 74 -5.42 -20.22 11.84
CA ASN A 74 -6.66 -19.47 11.66
C ASN A 74 -6.44 -18.30 10.68
N PRO A 75 -6.72 -18.50 9.37
CA PRO A 75 -6.49 -17.48 8.35
C PRO A 75 -7.26 -16.17 8.57
N VAL A 76 -8.47 -16.25 9.15
CA VAL A 76 -9.32 -15.08 9.40
C VAL A 76 -8.73 -14.25 10.52
N LEU A 77 -8.45 -14.87 11.67
CA LEU A 77 -7.87 -14.19 12.83
C LEU A 77 -6.50 -13.58 12.49
N ARG A 78 -5.67 -14.31 11.73
CA ARG A 78 -4.39 -13.80 11.24
C ARG A 78 -4.57 -12.53 10.39
N THR A 79 -5.58 -12.51 9.53
CA THR A 79 -5.86 -11.36 8.67
C THR A 79 -6.31 -10.15 9.50
N ILE A 80 -7.17 -10.37 10.50
CA ILE A 80 -7.62 -9.32 11.43
C ILE A 80 -6.45 -8.76 12.23
N ALA A 81 -5.59 -9.62 12.80
CA ALA A 81 -4.42 -9.19 13.56
C ALA A 81 -3.43 -8.39 12.70
N LYS A 82 -3.16 -8.85 11.46
CA LYS A 82 -2.34 -8.09 10.49
C LYS A 82 -2.96 -6.74 10.14
N MET A 83 -4.28 -6.67 10.00
CA MET A 83 -4.99 -5.42 9.73
C MET A 83 -4.80 -4.42 10.88
N PHE A 84 -4.93 -4.85 12.13
CA PHE A 84 -4.72 -3.97 13.29
C PHE A 84 -3.28 -3.45 13.38
N LEU A 85 -2.28 -4.30 13.15
CA LEU A 85 -0.87 -3.88 13.07
C LEU A 85 -0.66 -2.80 11.99
N ASN A 86 -1.26 -2.97 10.82
CA ASN A 86 -1.08 -2.07 9.68
C ASN A 86 -1.88 -0.76 9.80
N CYS A 87 -3.06 -0.78 10.43
CA CYS A 87 -3.93 0.38 10.51
C CYS A 87 -3.48 1.42 11.55
N LEU A 88 -2.75 1.00 12.59
CA LEU A 88 -2.39 1.86 13.73
C LEU A 88 -1.74 3.17 13.29
N TRP A 89 -0.66 3.10 12.52
CA TRP A 89 0.10 4.30 12.12
C TRP A 89 -0.69 5.19 11.16
N GLY A 90 -1.50 4.59 10.27
CA GLY A 90 -2.35 5.31 9.33
C GLY A 90 -3.44 6.12 10.04
N LYS A 91 -3.89 5.68 11.22
CA LYS A 91 -4.85 6.41 12.06
C LYS A 91 -4.26 7.70 12.64
N PHE A 92 -2.98 7.71 13.03
CA PHE A 92 -2.33 8.93 13.50
C PHE A 92 -2.25 10.02 12.42
N GLY A 93 -2.12 9.64 11.16
CA GLY A 93 -2.09 10.55 10.00
C GLY A 93 -3.45 10.74 9.31
N GLN A 94 -4.56 10.33 9.92
CA GLN A 94 -5.88 10.38 9.28
C GLN A 94 -6.33 11.85 9.10
N ARG A 95 -6.64 12.22 7.85
CA ARG A 95 -7.27 13.51 7.53
C ARG A 95 -8.66 13.59 8.18
N GLN A 96 -8.93 14.69 8.89
CA GLN A 96 -10.20 14.91 9.58
C GLN A 96 -11.26 15.58 8.71
N GLN A 97 -10.85 16.52 7.86
CA GLN A 97 -11.75 17.23 6.97
C GLN A 97 -12.07 16.38 5.74
N LEU A 98 -12.95 15.39 5.93
CA LEU A 98 -13.50 14.55 4.87
C LEU A 98 -14.82 15.12 4.39
N THR A 99 -15.04 15.11 3.07
CA THR A 99 -16.34 15.42 2.48
C THR A 99 -17.39 14.46 3.03
N GLN A 100 -18.46 15.03 3.56
CA GLN A 100 -19.64 14.33 4.05
C GLN A 100 -20.74 14.39 3.00
N ASN A 101 -21.50 13.31 2.89
CA ASN A 101 -22.66 13.21 2.01
C ASN A 101 -23.91 13.16 2.89
N ARG A 102 -24.89 14.02 2.63
CA ARG A 102 -26.20 13.98 3.27
C ARG A 102 -27.29 13.98 2.21
N TYR A 103 -28.26 13.10 2.36
CA TYR A 103 -29.48 13.10 1.57
C TYR A 103 -30.52 13.92 2.33
N LEU A 104 -31.10 14.91 1.66
CA LEU A 104 -32.08 15.83 2.23
C LEU A 104 -33.42 15.62 1.54
N SER A 105 -34.50 15.52 2.30
CA SER A 105 -35.85 15.28 1.76
C SER A 105 -36.67 16.55 1.57
N ASP A 106 -36.25 17.66 2.18
CA ASP A 106 -37.03 18.88 2.14
C ASP A 106 -36.18 20.16 2.13
N ARG A 107 -36.86 21.26 1.81
CA ARG A 107 -36.25 22.59 1.72
C ARG A 107 -35.73 23.09 3.06
N GLY A 108 -36.36 22.73 4.18
CA GLY A 108 -35.94 23.14 5.51
C GLY A 108 -34.54 22.64 5.81
N GLU A 109 -34.31 21.34 5.64
CA GLU A 109 -32.98 20.73 5.83
C GLU A 109 -31.91 21.32 4.91
N LEU A 110 -32.27 21.66 3.66
CA LEU A 110 -31.35 22.33 2.73
C LEU A 110 -30.99 23.73 3.22
N LEU A 111 -31.97 24.53 3.64
CA LEU A 111 -31.73 25.88 4.14
C LEU A 111 -30.89 25.85 5.42
N GLU A 112 -31.18 24.92 6.33
CA GLU A 112 -30.36 24.69 7.53
C GLU A 112 -28.91 24.40 7.16
N LEU A 113 -28.67 23.53 6.17
CA LEU A 113 -27.31 23.20 5.74
C LEU A 113 -26.58 24.36 5.06
N ILE A 114 -27.29 25.17 4.25
CA ILE A 114 -26.69 26.31 3.53
C ILE A 114 -26.44 27.50 4.47
N GLN A 115 -27.30 27.69 5.47
CA GLN A 115 -27.19 28.79 6.45
C GLN A 115 -26.26 28.46 7.61
N ASP A 116 -25.82 27.21 7.75
CA ASP A 116 -24.86 26.80 8.75
C ASP A 116 -23.44 27.25 8.36
N ASP A 117 -23.00 28.38 8.91
CA ASP A 117 -21.68 28.96 8.68
C ASP A 117 -20.52 28.03 9.10
N THR A 118 -20.80 26.98 9.90
CA THR A 118 -19.80 25.96 10.25
C THR A 118 -19.51 25.01 9.09
N LYS A 119 -20.41 24.92 8.11
CA LYS A 119 -20.34 23.98 6.98
C LYS A 119 -20.15 24.71 5.66
N LYS A 120 -19.26 24.16 4.84
CA LYS A 120 -19.06 24.59 3.46
C LYS A 120 -19.70 23.58 2.52
N VAL A 121 -20.81 23.97 1.89
CA VAL A 121 -21.46 23.16 0.84
C VAL A 121 -20.59 23.21 -0.42
N MET A 122 -20.18 22.04 -0.89
CA MET A 122 -19.31 21.88 -2.06
C MET A 122 -20.08 21.53 -3.32
N HIS A 123 -21.15 20.74 -3.17
CA HIS A 123 -21.97 20.29 -4.29
C HIS A 123 -23.38 19.94 -3.83
N LEU A 124 -24.38 20.29 -4.63
CA LEU A 124 -25.77 19.91 -4.46
C LEU A 124 -26.24 19.24 -5.75
N GLU A 125 -26.87 18.09 -5.62
CA GLU A 125 -27.43 17.33 -6.73
C GLU A 125 -28.85 16.91 -6.40
N LEU A 126 -29.81 17.24 -7.27
CA LEU A 126 -31.18 16.76 -7.15
C LEU A 126 -31.27 15.35 -7.71
N ILE A 127 -31.71 14.41 -6.88
CA ILE A 127 -31.98 13.02 -7.23
C ILE A 127 -33.49 12.88 -7.40
N GLN A 128 -33.91 12.86 -8.66
CA GLN A 128 -35.32 12.76 -9.01
C GLN A 128 -35.79 11.30 -8.99
N ASN A 129 -36.91 11.05 -8.33
CA ASN A 129 -37.58 9.77 -8.33
C ASN A 129 -38.66 9.73 -9.44
N LYS A 130 -38.39 8.96 -10.50
CA LYS A 130 -39.29 8.86 -11.66
C LYS A 130 -40.65 8.24 -11.37
N GLU A 131 -40.83 7.58 -10.23
CA GLU A 131 -42.09 6.92 -9.85
C GLU A 131 -42.93 7.79 -8.93
N ASN A 132 -42.30 8.67 -8.14
CA ASN A 132 -42.98 9.61 -7.26
C ASN A 132 -42.10 10.81 -6.94
N ASP A 133 -42.46 11.98 -7.49
CA ASP A 133 -41.76 13.25 -7.28
C ASP A 133 -41.72 13.69 -5.81
N GLU A 134 -42.64 13.19 -4.95
CA GLU A 134 -42.62 13.46 -3.50
C GLU A 134 -41.45 12.75 -2.78
N LEU A 135 -40.77 11.83 -3.47
CA LEU A 135 -39.58 11.11 -2.96
C LEU A 135 -38.28 11.66 -3.56
N ASP A 136 -38.32 12.84 -4.19
CA ASP A 136 -37.12 13.53 -4.63
C ASP A 136 -36.20 13.85 -3.45
N LEU A 137 -34.91 13.60 -3.62
CA LEU A 137 -33.89 13.85 -2.61
C LEU A 137 -32.86 14.84 -3.13
N ILE A 138 -32.29 15.64 -2.25
CA ILE A 138 -31.11 16.46 -2.55
C ILE A 138 -29.90 15.80 -1.92
N LEU A 139 -28.95 15.36 -2.75
CA LEU A 139 -27.64 14.94 -2.28
C LEU A 139 -26.77 16.19 -2.09
N ALA A 140 -26.43 16.47 -0.84
CA ALA A 140 -25.53 17.54 -0.46
C ALA A 140 -24.17 16.97 -0.04
N ASN A 141 -23.11 17.43 -0.71
CA ASN A 141 -21.73 17.20 -0.31
C ASN A 141 -21.22 18.46 0.39
N TYR A 142 -20.77 18.32 1.63
CA TYR A 142 -20.24 19.43 2.41
C TYR A 142 -18.98 19.03 3.18
N THR A 143 -18.25 20.01 3.65
CA THR A 143 -17.11 19.84 4.56
C THR A 143 -17.27 20.82 5.72
N GLU A 144 -16.81 20.44 6.91
CA GLU A 144 -16.64 21.40 8.00
C GLU A 144 -15.61 22.47 7.58
N THR A 145 -15.89 23.72 7.92
CA THR A 145 -14.94 24.83 7.79
C THR A 145 -13.79 24.64 8.77
N ASP A 146 -12.64 25.23 8.47
CA ASP A 146 -11.37 24.92 9.16
C ASP A 146 -11.45 25.14 10.69
N ASP A 147 -12.20 26.16 11.13
CA ASP A 147 -12.40 26.49 12.55
C ASP A 147 -13.31 25.49 13.30
N PHE A 148 -14.09 24.69 12.56
CA PHE A 148 -15.09 23.77 13.10
C PHE A 148 -14.79 22.30 12.81
N VAL A 149 -13.62 21.98 12.24
CA VAL A 149 -13.17 20.59 12.09
C VAL A 149 -13.01 19.97 13.48
N PRO A 150 -13.73 18.89 13.81
CA PRO A 150 -13.60 18.25 15.11
C PRO A 150 -12.16 17.79 15.38
N PRO A 151 -11.62 18.05 16.58
CA PRO A 151 -10.27 17.62 16.90
C PRO A 151 -10.17 16.09 16.89
N CYS A 152 -9.12 15.58 16.26
CA CYS A 152 -8.83 14.15 16.32
C CYS A 152 -8.14 13.82 17.63
N HIS A 153 -8.88 13.26 18.59
CA HIS A 153 -8.35 12.86 19.90
C HIS A 153 -7.17 11.87 19.83
N PHE A 154 -7.06 11.12 18.73
CA PHE A 154 -5.98 10.18 18.47
C PHE A 154 -5.04 10.62 17.34
N GLY A 155 -5.28 11.77 16.70
CA GLY A 155 -4.50 12.23 15.56
C GLY A 155 -3.14 12.77 16.01
N ASN A 156 -2.07 12.29 15.39
CA ASN A 156 -0.73 12.79 15.65
C ASN A 156 0.13 12.66 14.38
N VAL A 157 0.15 13.73 13.59
CA VAL A 157 0.89 13.77 12.33
C VAL A 157 2.39 13.54 12.53
N VAL A 158 2.95 13.97 13.67
CA VAL A 158 4.37 13.78 13.99
C VAL A 158 4.70 12.30 14.11
N ILE A 159 3.88 11.52 14.84
CA ILE A 159 4.06 10.06 14.97
C ILE A 159 3.97 9.38 13.59
N ALA A 160 3.01 9.77 12.75
CA ALA A 160 2.89 9.23 11.39
C ALA A 160 4.12 9.57 10.52
N CYS A 161 4.62 10.81 10.60
CA CYS A 161 5.82 11.25 9.90
C CYS A 161 7.07 10.48 10.34
N TYR A 162 7.30 10.33 11.66
CA TYR A 162 8.42 9.55 12.17
C TYR A 162 8.33 8.07 11.78
N THR A 163 7.14 7.47 11.84
CA THR A 163 6.96 6.05 11.48
C THR A 163 7.34 5.81 10.01
N THR A 164 6.85 6.65 9.10
CA THR A 164 7.18 6.54 7.67
C THR A 164 8.62 6.96 7.33
N ALA A 165 9.22 7.88 8.09
CA ALA A 165 10.61 8.24 7.95
C ALA A 165 11.54 7.10 8.37
N LEU A 166 11.33 6.53 9.56
CA LEU A 166 12.11 5.40 10.07
C LEU A 166 12.00 4.18 9.16
N ALA A 167 10.81 3.83 8.69
CA ALA A 167 10.63 2.73 7.72
C ALA A 167 11.42 2.95 6.42
N ARG A 168 11.49 4.21 5.93
CA ARG A 168 12.29 4.56 4.75
C ARG A 168 13.79 4.48 5.02
N LEU A 169 14.24 4.79 6.23
CA LEU A 169 15.65 4.65 6.62
C LEU A 169 16.06 3.18 6.68
N GLU A 170 15.25 2.30 7.28
CA GLU A 170 15.48 0.85 7.29
C GLU A 170 15.57 0.28 5.87
N LEU A 171 14.66 0.69 4.98
CA LEU A 171 14.72 0.34 3.56
C LEU A 171 16.02 0.85 2.93
N TYR A 172 16.35 2.13 3.14
CA TYR A 172 17.53 2.75 2.56
C TYR A 172 18.84 2.08 2.98
N ASP A 173 18.95 1.61 4.23
CA ASP A 173 20.14 0.89 4.70
C ASP A 173 20.42 -0.39 3.90
N ALA A 174 19.37 -1.10 3.48
CA ALA A 174 19.51 -2.22 2.55
C ALA A 174 19.86 -1.73 1.13
N LEU A 175 19.19 -0.69 0.63
CA LEU A 175 19.44 -0.14 -0.71
C LEU A 175 20.87 0.34 -0.89
N ARG A 176 21.43 1.04 0.09
CA ARG A 176 22.81 1.55 0.05
C ARG A 176 23.85 0.44 -0.07
N ARG A 177 23.57 -0.74 0.47
CA ARG A 177 24.48 -1.91 0.45
C ARG A 177 24.27 -2.77 -0.79
N LEU A 178 23.05 -2.78 -1.34
CA LEU A 178 22.73 -3.45 -2.60
C LEU A 178 23.22 -2.65 -3.81
N ASP A 179 23.15 -1.32 -3.72
CA ASP A 179 23.61 -0.34 -4.71
C ASP A 179 23.06 -0.61 -6.12
N ASP A 180 23.95 -0.81 -7.09
CA ASP A 180 23.63 -1.06 -8.50
C ASP A 180 22.85 -2.35 -8.76
N ARG A 181 22.78 -3.26 -7.78
CA ARG A 181 22.01 -4.50 -7.89
C ARG A 181 20.51 -4.31 -7.67
N VAL A 182 20.05 -3.15 -7.22
CA VAL A 182 18.63 -2.90 -6.99
C VAL A 182 17.90 -2.74 -8.34
N LEU A 183 16.91 -3.59 -8.59
CA LEU A 183 16.07 -3.53 -9.79
C LEU A 183 14.76 -2.78 -9.53
N TYR A 184 14.16 -2.94 -8.34
CA TYR A 184 12.87 -2.34 -8.02
C TYR A 184 12.67 -2.21 -6.50
N ILE A 185 11.92 -1.19 -6.09
CA ILE A 185 11.53 -0.93 -4.70
C ILE A 185 10.05 -0.53 -4.62
N ASP A 186 9.33 -1.06 -3.65
CA ASP A 186 8.00 -0.54 -3.27
C ASP A 186 7.78 -0.69 -1.77
N THR A 187 7.75 0.45 -1.07
CA THR A 187 7.42 0.63 0.35
C THR A 187 8.32 -0.12 1.34
N ASP A 188 8.27 -1.45 1.32
CA ASP A 188 8.92 -2.40 2.23
C ASP A 188 9.44 -3.65 1.50
N SER A 189 9.54 -3.60 0.16
CA SER A 189 10.03 -4.69 -0.69
C SER A 189 11.17 -4.23 -1.60
N ILE A 190 12.11 -5.14 -1.88
CA ILE A 190 13.24 -4.92 -2.79
C ILE A 190 13.36 -6.11 -3.73
N ILE A 191 13.45 -5.84 -5.03
CA ILE A 191 13.88 -6.82 -6.04
C ILE A 191 15.30 -6.43 -6.45
N TYR A 192 16.23 -7.37 -6.39
CA TYR A 192 17.64 -7.13 -6.66
C TYR A 192 18.31 -8.32 -7.36
N VAL A 193 19.45 -8.05 -7.99
CA VAL A 193 20.31 -9.07 -8.58
C VAL A 193 21.10 -9.77 -7.47
N HIS A 194 20.85 -11.07 -7.29
CA HIS A 194 21.61 -11.88 -6.33
C HIS A 194 22.96 -12.30 -6.92
N GLU A 195 24.02 -12.13 -6.13
CA GLU A 195 25.38 -12.57 -6.45
C GLU A 195 25.98 -13.24 -5.20
N ASP A 196 26.47 -14.48 -5.33
CA ASP A 196 26.83 -15.33 -4.19
C ASP A 196 27.92 -14.75 -3.27
N TYR A 197 28.78 -13.90 -3.80
CA TYR A 197 29.91 -13.30 -3.06
C TYR A 197 29.63 -11.88 -2.57
N LYS A 198 28.46 -11.31 -2.88
CA LYS A 198 28.08 -9.97 -2.41
C LYS A 198 27.09 -10.08 -1.25
N TRP A 199 27.00 -9.01 -0.48
CA TRP A 199 26.07 -8.96 0.63
C TRP A 199 24.61 -9.06 0.15
N SER A 200 23.80 -9.86 0.84
CA SER A 200 22.34 -9.90 0.65
C SER A 200 21.65 -9.64 1.99
N PRO A 201 20.45 -9.01 1.99
CA PRO A 201 19.68 -8.82 3.21
C PRO A 201 19.48 -10.14 3.95
N PRO A 202 19.82 -10.24 5.25
CA PRO A 202 19.64 -11.46 6.00
C PRO A 202 18.14 -11.77 6.12
N ILE A 203 17.77 -12.98 5.74
CA ILE A 203 16.38 -13.46 5.83
C ILE A 203 16.17 -14.03 7.22
N LEU A 204 15.21 -13.45 7.95
CA LEU A 204 14.83 -13.90 9.28
C LEU A 204 13.34 -13.64 9.48
N ASP A 205 12.60 -14.65 9.95
CA ASP A 205 11.15 -14.56 10.15
C ASP A 205 10.78 -13.80 11.44
N SER A 206 11.24 -12.55 11.56
CA SER A 206 11.13 -11.68 12.75
C SER A 206 10.43 -10.37 12.42
N LEU A 207 9.91 -9.70 13.44
CA LEU A 207 9.45 -8.33 13.30
C LEU A 207 10.59 -7.41 12.80
N GLY A 208 10.33 -6.69 11.72
CA GLY A 208 11.29 -5.75 11.11
C GLY A 208 12.39 -6.39 10.28
N CYS A 209 12.42 -7.72 10.16
CA CYS A 209 13.41 -8.43 9.35
C CYS A 209 12.92 -8.69 7.93
N TRP A 210 13.86 -8.93 7.02
CA TRP A 210 13.56 -9.29 5.64
C TRP A 210 13.06 -10.73 5.56
N THR A 211 12.01 -10.94 4.77
CA THR A 211 11.42 -12.27 4.51
C THR A 211 11.52 -12.58 3.03
N ASP A 212 11.80 -13.84 2.69
CA ASP A 212 11.74 -14.31 1.31
C ASP A 212 10.28 -14.56 0.89
N GLU A 213 9.76 -13.70 0.01
CA GLU A 213 8.39 -13.82 -0.52
C GLU A 213 8.23 -14.93 -1.56
N LEU A 214 9.33 -15.43 -2.14
CA LEU A 214 9.31 -16.40 -3.23
C LEU A 214 9.48 -17.84 -2.74
N GLY A 215 9.68 -18.05 -1.44
CA GLY A 215 9.79 -19.37 -0.83
C GLY A 215 10.95 -20.18 -1.40
N GLY A 216 12.11 -19.54 -1.61
CA GLY A 216 13.33 -20.13 -2.14
C GLY A 216 13.46 -20.09 -3.66
N LYS A 217 12.40 -19.74 -4.40
CA LYS A 217 12.44 -19.62 -5.86
C LYS A 217 13.18 -18.36 -6.30
N LYS A 218 13.88 -18.44 -7.43
CA LYS A 218 14.63 -17.32 -7.98
C LYS A 218 13.92 -16.70 -9.17
N ILE A 219 13.96 -15.38 -9.26
CA ILE A 219 13.55 -14.64 -10.45
C ILE A 219 14.63 -14.82 -11.52
N THR A 220 14.26 -15.37 -12.67
CA THR A 220 15.15 -15.54 -13.82
C THR A 220 15.11 -14.33 -14.75
N THR A 221 13.93 -13.72 -14.90
CA THR A 221 13.76 -12.51 -15.71
C THR A 221 12.84 -11.53 -14.99
N PHE A 222 13.27 -10.29 -14.88
CA PHE A 222 12.49 -9.18 -14.33
C PHE A 222 12.24 -8.13 -15.42
N VAL A 223 11.02 -7.60 -15.45
CA VAL A 223 10.58 -6.57 -16.39
C VAL A 223 9.85 -5.48 -15.60
N SER A 224 10.28 -4.23 -15.75
CA SER A 224 9.56 -3.08 -15.20
C SER A 224 8.91 -2.29 -16.34
N GLY A 225 7.65 -1.89 -16.14
CA GLY A 225 6.95 -0.91 -16.97
C GLY A 225 6.73 0.41 -16.23
N GLY A 226 7.46 0.67 -15.14
CA GLY A 226 7.33 1.85 -14.29
C GLY A 226 6.92 1.55 -12.84
N LEU A 227 6.48 2.60 -12.13
CA LEU A 227 6.08 2.50 -10.73
C LEU A 227 4.83 1.64 -10.57
N LYS A 228 4.90 0.62 -9.70
CA LYS A 228 3.81 -0.33 -9.42
C LYS A 228 3.29 -1.04 -10.68
N ASN A 229 4.19 -1.19 -11.65
CA ASN A 229 3.94 -1.82 -12.93
C ASN A 229 5.14 -2.69 -13.31
N TYR A 230 5.08 -3.98 -13.02
CA TYR A 230 6.20 -4.90 -13.22
C TYR A 230 5.73 -6.33 -13.41
N ALA A 231 6.56 -7.14 -14.05
CA ALA A 231 6.36 -8.57 -14.22
C ALA A 231 7.67 -9.32 -14.04
N TYR A 232 7.59 -10.57 -13.62
CA TYR A 232 8.76 -11.43 -13.50
C TYR A 232 8.42 -12.89 -13.78
N GLN A 233 9.45 -13.64 -14.17
CA GLN A 233 9.42 -15.08 -14.36
C GLN A 233 10.33 -15.75 -13.32
N LEU A 234 9.86 -16.84 -12.75
CA LEU A 234 10.60 -17.67 -11.80
C LEU A 234 11.31 -18.83 -12.51
N ASP A 235 12.23 -19.46 -11.79
CA ASP A 235 12.99 -20.65 -12.22
C ASP A 235 12.11 -21.87 -12.52
N ASP A 236 10.96 -22.00 -11.86
CA ASP A 236 9.94 -23.02 -12.14
C ASP A 236 9.07 -22.71 -13.38
N GLY A 237 9.34 -21.60 -14.07
CA GLY A 237 8.62 -21.13 -15.25
C GLY A 237 7.33 -20.37 -14.94
N SER A 238 6.92 -20.25 -13.68
CA SER A 238 5.76 -19.44 -13.30
C SER A 238 6.02 -17.96 -13.51
N THR A 239 4.97 -17.20 -13.81
CA THR A 239 5.06 -15.76 -14.07
C THR A 239 4.11 -14.98 -13.18
N VAL A 240 4.54 -13.78 -12.81
CA VAL A 240 3.73 -12.84 -12.03
C VAL A 240 3.72 -11.51 -12.77
N CYS A 241 2.53 -10.92 -12.88
CA CYS A 241 2.32 -9.59 -13.47
C CYS A 241 1.58 -8.72 -12.45
N LYS A 242 2.05 -7.48 -12.27
CA LYS A 242 1.48 -6.48 -11.36
C LYS A 242 1.29 -5.18 -12.12
N VAL A 243 0.05 -4.71 -12.20
CA VAL A 243 -0.32 -3.47 -12.90
C VAL A 243 -1.24 -2.63 -12.03
N LYS A 244 -0.79 -1.46 -11.61
CA LYS A 244 -1.60 -0.52 -10.82
C LYS A 244 -2.75 0.05 -11.66
N GLY A 245 -3.93 0.13 -11.06
CA GLY A 245 -5.11 0.78 -11.67
C GLY A 245 -5.92 -0.13 -12.61
N MET A 246 -5.47 -1.36 -12.83
CA MET A 246 -6.16 -2.38 -13.62
C MET A 246 -6.47 -3.60 -12.74
N THR A 247 -7.66 -4.16 -12.91
CA THR A 247 -7.99 -5.44 -12.27
C THR A 247 -7.46 -6.55 -13.16
N LEU A 248 -6.55 -7.36 -12.63
CA LEU A 248 -5.98 -8.51 -13.33
C LEU A 248 -6.86 -9.75 -13.08
N ASP A 249 -7.98 -9.84 -13.79
CA ASP A 249 -8.79 -11.06 -13.84
C ASP A 249 -8.25 -12.06 -14.88
N TYR A 250 -8.86 -13.24 -14.98
CA TYR A 250 -8.41 -14.28 -15.90
C TYR A 250 -8.30 -13.79 -17.36
N LYS A 251 -9.30 -13.03 -17.84
CA LYS A 251 -9.31 -12.49 -19.22
C LYS A 251 -8.24 -11.42 -19.39
N THR A 252 -8.12 -10.52 -18.43
CA THR A 252 -7.13 -9.45 -18.44
C THR A 252 -5.71 -10.00 -18.40
N ASN A 253 -5.45 -11.04 -17.60
CA ASN A 253 -4.15 -11.71 -17.53
C ASN A 253 -3.78 -12.41 -18.84
N GLN A 254 -4.72 -12.78 -19.71
CA GLN A 254 -4.38 -13.29 -21.04
C GLN A 254 -3.85 -12.18 -21.96
N ILE A 255 -4.28 -10.94 -21.73
CA ILE A 255 -3.91 -9.78 -22.53
C ILE A 255 -2.66 -9.12 -21.96
N ILE A 256 -2.68 -8.77 -20.67
CA ILE A 256 -1.56 -8.16 -19.94
C ILE A 256 -0.90 -9.22 -19.08
N ASN A 257 0.17 -9.81 -19.61
CA ASN A 257 1.01 -10.80 -18.94
C ASN A 257 2.49 -10.42 -19.06
N PHE A 258 3.34 -11.29 -18.53
CA PHE A 258 4.79 -11.16 -18.60
C PHE A 258 5.30 -10.94 -20.02
N GLU A 259 4.86 -11.72 -21.00
CA GLU A 259 5.31 -11.60 -22.40
C GLU A 259 4.85 -10.29 -23.04
N THR A 260 3.59 -9.89 -22.82
CA THR A 260 3.09 -8.60 -23.30
C THR A 260 3.90 -7.44 -22.73
N MET A 261 4.15 -7.42 -21.42
CA MET A 261 4.93 -6.35 -20.78
C MET A 261 6.38 -6.35 -21.26
N LYS A 262 7.01 -7.53 -21.37
CA LYS A 262 8.37 -7.71 -21.89
C LYS A 262 8.50 -7.17 -23.31
N ASN A 263 7.57 -7.53 -24.19
CA ASN A 263 7.57 -7.06 -25.58
C ASN A 263 7.41 -5.54 -25.65
N MET A 264 6.52 -4.96 -24.83
CA MET A 264 6.33 -3.52 -24.78
C MET A 264 7.58 -2.77 -24.26
N VAL A 265 8.31 -3.31 -23.27
CA VAL A 265 9.57 -2.70 -22.80
C VAL A 265 10.66 -2.79 -23.87
N LEU A 266 10.79 -3.95 -24.54
CA LEU A 266 11.82 -4.19 -25.53
C LEU A 266 11.58 -3.45 -26.85
N SER A 267 10.32 -3.27 -27.26
CA SER A 267 10.01 -2.61 -28.52
C SER A 267 10.32 -1.10 -28.51
N GLN A 268 10.49 -0.48 -27.33
CA GLN A 268 10.79 0.94 -27.13
C GLN A 268 9.89 1.91 -27.94
N THR A 269 8.73 1.44 -28.41
CA THR A 269 7.81 2.25 -29.19
C THR A 269 6.84 2.94 -28.25
N ASP A 270 6.91 4.28 -28.22
CA ASP A 270 6.04 5.16 -27.43
C ASP A 270 4.52 4.94 -27.67
N ASP A 271 4.14 4.21 -28.72
CA ASP A 271 2.76 3.92 -29.12
C ASP A 271 2.27 2.49 -28.82
N GLY A 272 3.06 1.66 -28.14
CA GLY A 272 2.66 0.31 -27.75
C GLY A 272 1.56 0.35 -26.68
N LYS A 273 0.30 0.54 -27.07
CA LYS A 273 -0.84 0.46 -26.15
C LYS A 273 -1.53 -0.88 -26.24
N VAL A 274 -1.97 -1.38 -25.09
CA VAL A 274 -2.76 -2.60 -24.99
C VAL A 274 -4.10 -2.28 -24.37
N THR A 275 -5.17 -2.46 -25.12
CA THR A 275 -6.51 -2.16 -24.67
C THR A 275 -7.15 -3.39 -24.02
N VAL A 276 -7.65 -3.23 -22.79
CA VAL A 276 -8.39 -4.25 -22.06
C VAL A 276 -9.84 -3.82 -21.90
N THR A 277 -10.76 -4.71 -22.25
CA THR A 277 -12.19 -4.52 -22.05
C THR A 277 -12.67 -5.36 -20.88
N TYR A 278 -13.24 -4.69 -19.89
CA TYR A 278 -13.94 -5.28 -18.76
C TYR A 278 -15.43 -5.33 -19.06
N PRO A 279 -15.99 -6.51 -19.37
CA PRO A 279 -17.41 -6.64 -19.64
C PRO A 279 -18.22 -6.44 -18.36
N SER A 280 -19.41 -5.87 -18.50
CA SER A 280 -20.42 -5.83 -17.42
C SER A 280 -19.94 -5.22 -16.09
N LYS A 281 -19.19 -4.11 -16.14
CA LYS A 281 -18.82 -3.38 -14.92
C LYS A 281 -20.02 -2.61 -14.39
N ASN A 282 -20.29 -2.80 -13.10
CA ASN A 282 -21.26 -1.99 -12.38
C ASN A 282 -20.76 -0.56 -12.28
N VAL A 283 -21.49 0.35 -12.93
CA VAL A 283 -21.24 1.79 -12.91
C VAL A 283 -22.47 2.49 -12.39
N ARG A 284 -22.27 3.49 -11.54
CA ARG A 284 -23.35 4.38 -11.11
C ARG A 284 -23.42 5.55 -12.09
N GLY A 285 -24.58 5.72 -12.73
CA GLY A 285 -24.85 6.87 -13.59
C GLY A 285 -24.96 8.17 -12.79
N LYS A 286 -25.03 9.29 -13.50
CA LYS A 286 -25.30 10.61 -12.88
C LYS A 286 -26.67 10.66 -12.20
N ASP A 287 -27.62 9.86 -12.67
CA ASP A 287 -28.93 9.69 -12.05
C ASP A 287 -28.94 8.70 -10.86
N HIS A 288 -27.76 8.38 -10.30
CA HIS A 288 -27.57 7.43 -9.20
C HIS A 288 -28.05 5.99 -9.46
N ARG A 289 -28.47 5.68 -10.69
CA ARG A 289 -28.87 4.32 -11.08
C ARG A 289 -27.64 3.46 -11.36
N LEU A 290 -27.75 2.19 -11.00
CA LEU A 290 -26.73 1.20 -11.29
C LEU A 290 -26.97 0.62 -12.69
N PHE A 291 -25.96 0.71 -13.53
CA PHE A 291 -25.94 0.12 -14.85
C PHE A 291 -24.78 -0.86 -14.95
N SER A 292 -24.97 -1.89 -15.77
CA SER A 292 -23.87 -2.72 -16.24
C SER A 292 -23.42 -2.19 -17.59
N LYS A 293 -22.15 -1.76 -17.69
CA LYS A 293 -21.56 -1.29 -18.95
C LYS A 293 -20.17 -1.88 -19.15
N ASP A 294 -19.81 -2.07 -20.41
CA ASP A 294 -18.45 -2.44 -20.76
C ASP A 294 -17.52 -1.24 -20.53
N MET A 295 -16.43 -1.49 -19.82
CA MET A 295 -15.42 -0.48 -19.52
C MET A 295 -14.13 -0.86 -20.22
N THR A 296 -13.59 0.06 -21.01
CA THR A 296 -12.32 -0.14 -21.70
C THR A 296 -11.22 0.66 -21.00
N LYS A 297 -10.03 0.07 -20.85
CA LYS A 297 -8.84 0.73 -20.32
C LYS A 297 -7.64 0.47 -21.21
N ASP A 298 -6.90 1.52 -21.51
CA ASP A 298 -5.65 1.43 -22.25
C ASP A 298 -4.48 1.32 -21.28
N TYR A 299 -3.72 0.24 -21.41
CA TYR A 299 -2.47 0.00 -20.72
C TYR A 299 -1.31 0.52 -21.56
N HIS A 300 -0.43 1.28 -20.93
CA HIS A 300 0.81 1.79 -21.48
C HIS A 300 1.91 1.70 -20.42
N ILE A 301 3.16 1.60 -20.88
CA ILE A 301 4.33 1.69 -20.03
C ILE A 301 4.59 3.16 -19.70
N VAL A 302 4.93 3.46 -18.45
CA VAL A 302 5.13 4.83 -17.98
C VAL A 302 6.53 5.00 -17.40
N TYR A 303 7.34 5.80 -18.10
CA TYR A 303 8.66 6.24 -17.67
C TYR A 303 8.73 7.78 -17.58
N ASP A 304 7.73 8.38 -16.93
CA ASP A 304 7.59 9.83 -16.76
C ASP A 304 8.71 10.48 -15.93
N LYS A 305 9.39 9.69 -15.09
CA LYS A 305 10.40 10.19 -14.12
C LYS A 305 11.81 9.64 -14.32
N ARG A 306 12.03 8.83 -15.36
CA ARG A 306 13.33 8.21 -15.63
C ARG A 306 13.61 8.17 -17.12
N GLN A 307 14.88 8.28 -17.49
CA GLN A 307 15.36 8.01 -18.84
C GLN A 307 15.78 6.55 -18.97
N ILE A 308 15.32 5.87 -20.03
CA ILE A 308 15.77 4.52 -20.39
C ILE A 308 17.05 4.64 -21.23
N LEU A 309 18.10 3.94 -20.81
CA LEU A 309 19.37 3.83 -21.53
C LEU A 309 19.30 2.71 -22.59
N LYS A 310 20.26 2.70 -23.51
CA LYS A 310 20.33 1.67 -24.58
C LYS A 310 20.43 0.24 -24.04
N ASN A 311 20.99 0.07 -22.85
CA ASN A 311 21.10 -1.21 -22.16
C ASN A 311 19.90 -1.52 -21.26
N LEU A 312 18.79 -0.77 -21.38
CA LEU A 312 17.56 -0.87 -20.58
C LEU A 312 17.71 -0.47 -19.10
N ASN A 313 18.89 -0.04 -18.66
CA ASN A 313 19.03 0.62 -17.37
C ASN A 313 18.24 1.93 -17.37
N THR A 314 17.77 2.35 -16.20
CA THR A 314 17.02 3.60 -16.09
C THR A 314 17.70 4.55 -15.12
N LEU A 315 17.83 5.81 -15.51
CA LEU A 315 18.38 6.87 -14.65
C LEU A 315 17.30 7.89 -14.32
N PRO A 316 17.28 8.45 -13.10
CA PRO A 316 16.43 9.61 -12.82
C PRO A 316 16.85 10.80 -13.70
N TYR A 317 15.91 11.65 -14.07
CA TYR A 317 16.23 12.88 -14.79
C TYR A 317 17.14 13.79 -13.95
N GLY A 318 18.17 14.38 -14.57
CA GLY A 318 19.10 15.32 -13.92
C GLY A 318 20.40 14.72 -13.42
N PHE A 319 20.70 13.46 -13.74
CA PHE A 319 22.00 12.81 -13.56
C PHE A 319 22.74 12.63 -14.88
#